data_AF-A0A2D7PH20-F1
#
_entry.id   AF-A0A2D7PH20-F1
#
_cell.length_a   1.000
_cell.length_b   1.000
_cell.length_c   1.000
_cell.angle_alpha   90.00
_cell.angle_beta   90.00
_cell.angle_gamma   90.00
#
_symmetry.space_group_name_H-M   'P 1'
#
loop_
_entity.id
_entity.type
_entity.pdbx_description
1 polymer ?
#
loop_
_entity_poly.entity_id
_entity_poly.type
_entity_poly.pdbx_seq_one_letter_code
_entity_poly.pdbx_strand_id
1 'polypeptide(L)'
;MSELNQMDEETLRARVRALLEEAHPEKTEGIAFRQKQYEHGLAWVHFPEGYGGLGLSPKMNMVVFDEISKHSKVVHTTPPAS
;
A
#
# COMPACT_ATOMS: atom_id res chain seq x y z
N MET A 1 -23.19 5.42 -1.75
CA MET A 1 -22.08 5.01 -2.63
C MET A 1 -20.97 6.01 -2.39
N SER A 2 -19.98 5.62 -1.60
CA SER A 2 -18.93 6.51 -1.08
C SER A 2 -18.18 7.15 -2.23
N GLU A 3 -18.03 8.48 -2.20
CA GLU A 3 -17.17 9.23 -3.11
C GLU A 3 -15.74 8.69 -2.97
N LEU A 4 -15.32 7.89 -3.95
CA LEU A 4 -13.96 7.38 -4.00
C LEU A 4 -13.05 8.55 -4.35
N ASN A 5 -12.04 8.81 -3.52
CA ASN A 5 -11.08 9.86 -3.77
C ASN A 5 -10.38 9.57 -5.11
N GLN A 6 -10.36 10.53 -6.03
CA GLN A 6 -9.72 10.37 -7.33
C GLN A 6 -8.25 10.76 -7.21
N MET A 7 -7.43 9.85 -6.66
CA MET A 7 -5.98 10.03 -6.65
C MET A 7 -5.35 9.36 -7.88
N ASP A 8 -4.41 10.05 -8.52
CA ASP A 8 -3.71 9.52 -9.69
C ASP A 8 -2.81 8.34 -9.35
N GLU A 9 -2.67 7.42 -10.30
CA GLU A 9 -1.79 6.25 -10.18
C GLU A 9 -0.34 6.65 -9.92
N GLU A 10 0.13 7.75 -10.53
CA GLU A 10 1.49 8.24 -10.36
C GLU A 10 1.76 8.69 -8.93
N THR A 11 0.84 9.44 -8.34
CA THR A 11 0.90 9.86 -6.92
C THR A 11 0.91 8.66 -5.99
N LEU A 12 0.09 7.64 -6.30
CA LEU A 12 0.06 6.40 -5.52
C LEU A 12 1.39 5.63 -5.62
N ARG A 13 1.97 5.52 -6.81
CA ARG A 13 3.29 4.91 -7.02
C ARG A 13 4.39 5.67 -6.31
N ALA A 14 4.36 7.00 -6.33
CA ALA A 14 5.31 7.85 -5.61
C ALA A 14 5.27 7.58 -4.09
N ARG A 15 4.08 7.44 -3.50
CA ARG A 15 3.92 7.04 -2.09
C ARG A 15 4.48 5.65 -1.80
N VAL A 16 4.25 4.69 -2.70
CA VAL A 16 4.81 3.34 -2.57
C VAL A 16 6.35 3.38 -2.60
N ARG A 17 6.95 4.20 -3.48
CA ARG A 17 8.40 4.37 -3.52
C ARG A 17 8.94 5.00 -2.23
N ALA A 18 8.31 6.05 -1.72
CA ALA A 18 8.69 6.65 -0.45
C ALA A 18 8.63 5.64 0.71
N LEU A 19 7.57 4.82 0.77
CA LEU A 19 7.47 3.72 1.73
C LEU A 19 8.63 2.73 1.58
N LEU A 20 9.00 2.35 0.35
CA LEU A 20 10.10 1.41 0.10
C LEU A 20 11.47 1.99 0.45
N GLU A 21 11.66 3.31 0.27
CA GLU A 21 12.87 4.02 0.70
C GLU A 21 13.00 4.08 2.21
N GLU A 22 11.89 4.31 2.93
CA GLU A 22 11.85 4.33 4.40
C GLU A 22 11.95 2.92 5.02
N ALA A 23 11.17 1.99 4.48
CA ALA A 23 10.98 0.65 5.01
C ALA A 23 10.99 -0.36 3.86
N HIS A 24 12.20 -0.82 3.50
CA HIS A 24 12.33 -1.84 2.48
C HIS A 24 11.87 -3.20 3.04
N PRO A 25 10.93 -3.92 2.39
CA PRO A 25 10.40 -5.19 2.87
C PRO A 25 11.46 -6.31 3.00
N GLU A 26 12.64 -6.13 2.40
CA GLU A 26 13.79 -7.03 2.55
C GLU A 26 14.68 -6.70 3.75
N LYS A 27 14.62 -5.44 4.24
CA LYS A 27 15.48 -4.93 5.31
C LYS A 27 14.71 -4.73 6.62
N THR A 28 13.39 -4.65 6.56
CA THR A 28 12.51 -4.37 7.69
C THR A 28 11.64 -5.58 7.99
N GLU A 29 11.43 -5.89 9.27
CA GLU A 29 10.52 -6.97 9.67
C GLU A 29 9.09 -6.72 9.18
N GLY A 30 8.36 -7.79 8.85
CA GLY A 30 7.04 -7.69 8.24
C GLY A 30 6.02 -6.87 9.05
N ILE A 31 6.11 -6.86 10.39
CA ILE A 31 5.24 -6.04 11.25
C ILE A 31 5.58 -4.56 11.11
N ALA A 32 6.86 -4.20 11.17
CA ALA A 32 7.30 -2.81 11.03
C ALA A 32 7.00 -2.26 9.62
N PHE A 33 7.14 -3.08 8.59
CA PHE A 33 6.72 -2.72 7.24
C PHE A 33 5.20 -2.46 7.14
N ARG A 34 4.38 -3.32 7.73
CA ARG A 34 2.91 -3.13 7.75
C ARG A 34 2.49 -1.89 8.54
N GLN A 35 3.19 -1.56 9.64
CA GLN A 35 2.96 -0.30 10.35
C GLN A 35 3.25 0.90 9.47
N LYS A 36 4.37 0.89 8.75
CA LYS A 36 4.72 1.94 7.79
C LYS A 36 3.70 2.01 6.64
N GLN A 37 3.25 0.87 6.12
CA GLN A 37 2.15 0.83 5.14
C GLN A 37 0.88 1.49 5.68
N TYR A 38 0.55 1.26 6.95
CA TYR A 38 -0.61 1.88 7.60
C TYR A 38 -0.45 3.40 7.74
N GLU A 39 0.72 3.87 8.19
CA GLU A 39 1.05 5.31 8.29
C GLU A 39 0.95 6.02 6.93
N HIS A 40 1.39 5.35 5.85
CA HIS A 40 1.33 5.89 4.48
C HIS A 40 -0.07 5.74 3.82
N GLY A 41 -1.03 5.09 4.49
CA GLY A 41 -2.37 4.81 3.95
C GLY A 41 -2.40 3.74 2.85
N LEU A 42 -1.33 2.96 2.73
CA LEU A 42 -1.11 1.92 1.73
C LEU A 42 -1.46 0.51 2.23
N ALA A 43 -1.89 0.38 3.49
CA ALA A 43 -2.30 -0.92 4.04
C ALA A 43 -3.56 -1.43 3.34
N TRP A 44 -4.59 -0.59 3.21
CA TRP A 44 -5.77 -0.88 2.42
C TRP A 44 -6.31 0.39 1.76
N VAL A 45 -5.90 0.65 0.51
CA VAL A 45 -6.22 1.92 -0.18
C VAL A 45 -7.72 2.22 -0.28
N HIS A 46 -8.57 1.19 -0.22
CA HIS A 46 -10.03 1.28 -0.30
C HIS A 46 -10.72 1.66 1.01
N PHE A 47 -10.03 1.57 2.15
CA PHE A 47 -10.54 2.12 3.40
C PHE A 47 -10.49 3.64 3.36
N PRO A 48 -11.39 4.35 4.05
CA PRO A 48 -11.37 5.81 4.13
C PRO A 48 -10.05 6.32 4.73
N GLU A 49 -9.71 7.58 4.38
CA GLU A 49 -8.59 8.29 4.99
C GLU A 49 -8.74 8.34 6.51
N GLY A 50 -7.63 8.10 7.24
CA GLY A 50 -7.62 8.01 8.71
C GLY A 50 -7.79 6.59 9.27
N TYR A 51 -8.11 5.59 8.44
CA TYR A 51 -8.16 4.17 8.85
C TYR A 51 -7.04 3.31 8.24
N GLY A 52 -5.97 3.94 7.75
CA GLY A 52 -4.89 3.25 7.02
C GLY A 52 -5.21 2.98 5.55
N GLY A 53 -6.21 3.68 5.02
CA GLY A 53 -6.55 3.71 3.61
C GLY A 53 -6.65 5.14 3.08
N LEU A 54 -6.98 5.28 1.80
CA LEU A 54 -7.00 6.56 1.08
C LEU A 54 -8.34 6.85 0.42
N GLY A 55 -9.37 6.07 0.75
CA GLY A 55 -10.71 6.14 0.17
C GLY A 55 -10.73 5.85 -1.34
N LEU A 56 -9.74 5.12 -1.86
CA LEU A 56 -9.56 4.88 -3.28
C LEU A 56 -10.37 3.68 -3.78
N SER A 57 -10.50 3.59 -5.10
CA SER A 57 -11.05 2.38 -5.72
C SER A 57 -10.20 1.15 -5.37
N PRO A 58 -10.80 -0.01 -5.10
CA PRO A 58 -10.06 -1.26 -4.91
C PRO A 58 -9.10 -1.61 -6.06
N LYS A 59 -9.35 -1.09 -7.27
CA LYS A 59 -8.44 -1.22 -8.42
C LYS A 59 -7.05 -0.63 -8.16
N MET A 60 -6.97 0.41 -7.34
CA MET A 60 -5.70 1.04 -6.97
C MET A 60 -4.79 0.11 -6.16
N ASN A 61 -5.34 -0.91 -5.48
CA ASN A 61 -4.51 -1.93 -4.85
C ASN A 61 -3.62 -2.63 -5.88
N MET A 62 -4.12 -2.88 -7.09
CA MET A 62 -3.31 -3.53 -8.14
C MET A 62 -2.09 -2.69 -8.52
N VAL A 63 -2.23 -1.36 -8.56
CA VAL A 63 -1.12 -0.44 -8.84
C VAL A 63 -0.09 -0.47 -7.72
N VAL A 64 -0.55 -0.50 -6.46
CA VAL A 64 0.35 -0.66 -5.30
C VAL A 64 1.10 -1.98 -5.36
N PHE A 65 0.39 -3.10 -5.58
CA PHE A 65 1.00 -4.41 -5.69
C PHE A 65 2.00 -4.51 -6.86
N ASP A 66 1.66 -3.95 -8.01
CA ASP A 66 2.55 -3.91 -9.19
C ASP A 66 3.85 -3.15 -8.89
N GLU A 67 3.73 -1.97 -8.26
CA GLU A 67 4.90 -1.14 -7.94
C GLU A 67 5.78 -1.75 -6.84
N ILE A 68 5.16 -2.36 -5.80
CA ILE A 68 5.90 -3.12 -4.77
C ILE A 68 6.61 -4.32 -5.41
N SER A 69 5.93 -5.08 -6.26
CA SER A 69 6.51 -6.27 -6.93
C SER A 69 7.68 -5.92 -7.86
N LYS A 70 7.65 -4.74 -8.49
CA LYS A 70 8.77 -4.24 -9.31
C LYS A 70 10.04 -3.95 -8.50
N HIS A 71 9.89 -3.45 -7.27
CA HIS A 71 11.01 -3.03 -6.43
C HIS A 71 11.40 -4.05 -5.37
N SER A 72 10.53 -5.01 -5.08
CA SER A 72 10.73 -6.05 -4.08
C SER A 72 10.21 -7.39 -4.58
N LYS A 73 11.04 -8.43 -4.47
CA LYS A 73 10.62 -9.83 -4.70
C LYS A 73 9.96 -10.44 -3.47
N VAL A 74 9.89 -9.73 -2.35
CA VAL A 74 9.22 -10.18 -1.13
C VAL A 74 7.72 -10.04 -1.32
N VAL A 75 7.12 -11.05 -1.97
CA VAL A 75 5.67 -11.21 -1.99
C VAL A 75 5.28 -11.59 -0.57
N HIS A 76 4.78 -10.63 0.21
CA HIS A 76 4.13 -10.95 1.47
C HIS A 76 2.76 -11.57 1.15
N THR A 77 2.76 -12.80 0.64
CA THR A 77 1.58 -13.66 0.58
C THR A 77 1.23 -14.02 2.01
N THR A 78 0.60 -13.10 2.74
CA THR A 78 -0.29 -13.53 3.81
C THR A 78 -1.60 -13.81 3.12
N PRO A 79 -1.99 -15.09 2.95
CA PRO A 79 -3.36 -15.38 2.54
C PRO A 79 -4.28 -14.76 3.59
N PRO A 80 -5.38 -14.09 3.20
CA PRO A 80 -6.41 -13.75 4.18
C PRO A 80 -6.84 -15.06 4.86
N ALA A 81 -6.72 -15.10 6.18
CA ALA A 81 -7.17 -16.24 6.97
C ALA A 81 -8.65 -16.51 6.66
N SER A 82 -8.97 -17.80 6.50
CA SER A 82 -10.31 -18.36 6.25
C SER A 82 -11.36 -17.90 7.24
#